data_AF-A0A8B2TK53-F1
#
_entry.id   AF-A0A8B2TK53-F1
#
_cell.length_a   1.000
_cell.length_b   1.000
_cell.length_c   1.000
_cell.angle_alpha   90.00
_cell.angle_beta   90.00
_cell.angle_gamma   90.00
#
_symmetry.space_group_name_H-M   'P 1'
#
loop_
_entity.id
_entity.type
_entity.pdbx_description
1 polymer ?
#
loop_
_entity_poly.entity_id
_entity_poly.type
_entity_poly.pdbx_seq_one_letter_code
_entity_poly.pdbx_strand_id
1 'polypeptide(L)'
;MKESTTRGMISLDGFGGLVYDVGVIEYTVREDESFRYTFAPNWAVIDLLAPPLFQGVPGFDLSLRKELYVRDNITPTFVSERAPSENREGLWELLAACDMEYLDKIEWLIRTDTRYIGDGLYVRALGEGNAPTEADVSEAIAGAANSEQAAREVLATLCQGGALLLDGEPVSDDARKVLHDVLLRMYEKAHRSREEKRIAGVRAAAERGAYAGRKRKPIDELLLREAVELYEARAIDAEEAAAKLGVSASTFFRRLKELRAQS
;
A
#
# COMPACT_ATOMS: atom_id res chain seq x y z
N MET A 1 33.71 -14.72 -5.95
CA MET A 1 33.15 -13.41 -6.31
C MET A 1 31.96 -13.21 -5.41
N LYS A 2 32.02 -12.22 -4.52
CA LYS A 2 30.86 -11.91 -3.68
C LYS A 2 29.80 -11.21 -4.53
N GLU A 3 28.56 -11.48 -4.23
CA GLU A 3 27.40 -10.84 -4.85
C GLU A 3 26.42 -10.44 -3.75
N SER A 4 25.77 -9.29 -3.94
CA SER A 4 24.63 -8.86 -3.13
C SER A 4 23.38 -8.98 -3.99
N THR A 5 22.31 -9.55 -3.43
CA THR A 5 21.04 -9.71 -4.15
C THR A 5 19.90 -9.17 -3.31
N THR A 6 19.11 -8.29 -3.93
CA THR A 6 17.89 -7.72 -3.37
C THR A 6 16.70 -8.18 -4.22
N ARG A 7 15.58 -8.48 -3.57
CA ARG A 7 14.39 -9.04 -4.22
C ARG A 7 13.15 -8.29 -3.81
N GLY A 8 12.21 -8.14 -4.74
CA GLY A 8 10.91 -7.55 -4.49
C GLY A 8 9.81 -8.19 -5.32
N MET A 9 8.57 -8.09 -4.85
CA MET A 9 7.37 -8.49 -5.58
C MET A 9 6.81 -7.30 -6.35
N ILE A 10 6.77 -7.35 -7.67
CA ILE A 10 6.01 -6.40 -8.47
C ILE A 10 4.53 -6.68 -8.26
N SER A 11 3.80 -5.69 -7.74
CA SER A 11 2.40 -5.79 -7.36
C SER A 11 1.55 -4.73 -8.05
N LEU A 12 0.24 -4.96 -8.11
CA LEU A 12 -0.77 -4.05 -8.66
C LEU A 12 -2.02 -4.04 -7.77
N ASP A 13 -2.53 -2.84 -7.48
CA ASP A 13 -3.76 -2.69 -6.69
C ASP A 13 -5.00 -2.88 -7.57
N GLY A 14 -5.86 -3.81 -7.14
CA GLY A 14 -7.14 -4.15 -7.73
C GLY A 14 -8.35 -3.51 -7.05
N PHE A 15 -9.54 -3.83 -7.54
CA PHE A 15 -10.79 -3.40 -6.93
C PHE A 15 -10.92 -3.90 -5.48
N GLY A 16 -11.42 -3.03 -4.59
CA GLY A 16 -11.79 -3.42 -3.23
C GLY A 16 -10.61 -3.89 -2.37
N GLY A 17 -9.39 -3.42 -2.66
CA GLY A 17 -8.18 -3.75 -1.90
C GLY A 17 -7.61 -5.14 -2.20
N LEU A 18 -7.95 -5.73 -3.34
CA LEU A 18 -7.22 -6.90 -3.87
C LEU A 18 -5.84 -6.46 -4.35
N VAL A 19 -4.84 -7.30 -4.21
CA VAL A 19 -3.46 -7.04 -4.67
C VAL A 19 -3.04 -8.20 -5.57
N TYR A 20 -2.62 -7.89 -6.79
CA TYR A 20 -2.14 -8.86 -7.77
C TYR A 20 -0.61 -8.92 -7.76
N ASP A 21 -0.06 -10.11 -7.49
CA ASP A 21 1.37 -10.36 -7.46
C ASP A 21 1.86 -10.77 -8.85
N VAL A 22 2.29 -9.76 -9.62
CA VAL A 22 2.64 -9.86 -11.05
C VAL A 22 3.92 -10.68 -11.26
N GLY A 23 4.85 -10.65 -10.32
CA GLY A 23 6.07 -11.45 -10.40
C GLY A 23 7.21 -10.88 -9.56
N VAL A 24 8.26 -11.68 -9.42
CA VAL A 24 9.42 -11.33 -8.59
C VAL A 24 10.48 -10.66 -9.46
N ILE A 25 10.97 -9.51 -9.01
CA ILE A 25 12.14 -8.84 -9.56
C ILE A 25 13.32 -9.01 -8.61
N GLU A 26 14.47 -9.41 -9.15
CA GLU A 26 15.72 -9.50 -8.40
C GLU A 26 16.76 -8.57 -9.02
N TYR A 27 17.57 -7.96 -8.16
CA TYR A 27 18.71 -7.14 -8.52
C TYR A 27 19.95 -7.70 -7.84
N THR A 28 20.92 -8.12 -8.65
CA THR A 28 22.19 -8.66 -8.19
C THR A 28 23.31 -7.73 -8.60
N VAL A 29 24.15 -7.32 -7.64
CA VAL A 29 25.37 -6.53 -7.86
C VAL A 29 26.58 -7.37 -7.48
N ARG A 30 27.60 -7.35 -8.34
CA ARG A 30 28.85 -8.08 -8.16
C ARG A 30 29.99 -7.14 -7.74
N GLU A 31 31.06 -7.72 -7.22
CA GLU A 31 32.26 -6.96 -6.78
C GLU A 31 32.91 -6.12 -7.89
N ASP A 32 32.72 -6.48 -9.17
CA ASP A 32 33.24 -5.73 -10.32
C ASP A 32 32.30 -4.61 -10.81
N GLU A 33 31.33 -4.23 -9.98
CA GLU A 33 30.27 -3.25 -10.26
C GLU A 33 29.31 -3.67 -11.40
N SER A 34 29.51 -4.85 -12.01
CA SER A 34 28.52 -5.40 -12.92
C SER A 34 27.26 -5.79 -12.16
N PHE A 35 26.12 -5.63 -12.82
CA PHE A 35 24.84 -5.90 -12.21
C PHE A 35 23.90 -6.66 -13.15
N ARG A 36 22.90 -7.30 -12.56
CA ARG A 36 21.88 -8.06 -13.28
C ARG A 36 20.52 -7.80 -12.66
N TYR A 37 19.53 -7.55 -13.51
CA TYR A 37 18.13 -7.67 -13.15
C TYR A 37 17.58 -8.98 -13.68
N THR A 38 16.80 -9.68 -12.86
CA THR A 38 15.94 -10.76 -13.31
C THR A 38 14.49 -10.44 -12.98
N PHE A 39 13.57 -10.88 -13.83
CA PHE A 39 12.13 -10.81 -13.57
C PHE A 39 11.51 -12.16 -13.88
N ALA A 40 10.96 -12.79 -12.86
CA ALA A 40 10.21 -14.04 -12.92
C ALA A 40 8.71 -13.71 -12.87
N PRO A 41 8.00 -13.73 -14.02
CA PRO A 41 6.59 -13.37 -14.06
C PRO A 41 5.72 -14.46 -13.42
N ASN A 42 4.64 -14.04 -12.76
CA ASN A 42 3.61 -14.93 -12.26
C ASN A 42 2.49 -15.05 -13.31
N TRP A 43 2.63 -16.01 -14.23
CA TRP A 43 1.67 -16.18 -15.34
C TRP A 43 0.25 -16.49 -14.85
N ALA A 44 0.11 -17.26 -13.77
CA ALA A 44 -1.18 -17.58 -13.16
C ALA A 44 -1.94 -16.34 -12.66
N VAL A 45 -1.24 -15.24 -12.38
CA VAL A 45 -1.81 -13.95 -12.00
C VAL A 45 -1.94 -13.01 -13.20
N ILE A 46 -0.90 -12.93 -14.04
CA ILE A 46 -0.89 -12.08 -15.24
C ILE A 46 -2.07 -12.40 -16.16
N ASP A 47 -2.41 -13.68 -16.32
CA ASP A 47 -3.52 -14.11 -17.17
C ASP A 47 -4.91 -13.75 -16.59
N LEU A 48 -4.98 -13.40 -15.29
CA LEU A 48 -6.19 -12.86 -14.66
C LEU A 48 -6.42 -11.39 -15.04
N LEU A 49 -5.36 -10.67 -15.37
CA LEU A 49 -5.38 -9.22 -15.58
C LEU A 49 -5.77 -8.86 -17.02
N ALA A 50 -6.41 -7.69 -17.17
CA ALA A 50 -6.81 -7.16 -18.47
C ALA A 50 -6.67 -5.63 -18.52
N PRO A 51 -6.57 -5.02 -19.70
CA PRO A 51 -6.64 -3.57 -19.84
C PRO A 51 -7.97 -2.99 -19.32
N PRO A 52 -7.97 -1.76 -18.78
CA PRO A 52 -6.82 -0.85 -18.64
C PRO A 52 -5.98 -1.12 -17.39
N LEU A 53 -6.38 -2.07 -16.53
CA LEU A 53 -5.74 -2.33 -15.24
C LEU A 53 -4.27 -2.75 -15.39
N PHE A 54 -3.97 -3.60 -16.37
CA PHE A 54 -2.62 -4.06 -16.65
C PHE A 54 -2.34 -4.02 -18.16
N GLN A 55 -1.16 -3.52 -18.54
CA GLN A 55 -0.71 -3.40 -19.93
C GLN A 55 0.68 -4.01 -20.16
N GLY A 56 1.24 -4.67 -19.14
CA GLY A 56 2.60 -5.21 -19.13
C GLY A 56 3.49 -4.56 -18.09
N VAL A 57 4.75 -5.03 -18.00
CA VAL A 57 5.77 -4.45 -17.13
C VAL A 57 6.79 -3.71 -17.99
N PRO A 58 6.95 -2.38 -17.86
CA PRO A 58 7.84 -1.59 -18.70
C PRO A 58 9.27 -2.14 -18.75
N GLY A 59 9.81 -2.27 -19.95
CA GLY A 59 11.13 -2.83 -20.17
C GLY A 59 11.17 -4.35 -20.28
N PHE A 60 10.07 -5.09 -20.05
CA PHE A 60 9.99 -6.54 -20.30
C PHE A 60 8.94 -6.87 -21.36
N ASP A 61 9.34 -7.61 -22.40
CA ASP A 61 8.43 -8.05 -23.45
C ASP A 61 7.68 -9.33 -23.04
N LEU A 62 6.52 -9.14 -22.40
CA LEU A 62 5.70 -10.23 -21.88
C LEU A 62 5.02 -11.06 -22.99
N SER A 63 5.01 -10.58 -24.24
CA SER A 63 4.46 -11.36 -25.37
C SER A 63 5.25 -12.65 -25.62
N LEU A 64 6.53 -12.67 -25.21
CA LEU A 64 7.42 -13.83 -25.33
C LEU A 64 7.13 -14.94 -24.33
N ARG A 65 6.29 -14.68 -23.31
CA ARG A 65 5.91 -15.63 -22.24
C ARG A 65 7.07 -16.42 -21.63
N LYS A 66 8.17 -15.74 -21.31
CA LYS A 66 9.34 -16.40 -20.70
C LYS A 66 9.10 -16.70 -19.23
N GLU A 67 9.68 -17.79 -18.74
CA GLU A 67 9.74 -18.08 -17.30
C GLU A 67 10.63 -17.07 -16.56
N LEU A 68 11.69 -16.60 -17.21
CA LEU A 68 12.64 -15.65 -16.65
C LEU A 68 13.10 -14.65 -17.71
N TYR A 69 13.01 -13.37 -17.36
CA TYR A 69 13.61 -12.28 -18.12
C TYR A 69 14.90 -11.85 -17.45
N VAL A 70 15.96 -11.64 -18.23
CA VAL A 70 17.29 -11.25 -17.73
C VAL A 70 17.72 -9.95 -18.41
N ARG A 71 18.30 -9.04 -17.62
CA ARG A 71 18.99 -7.84 -18.11
C ARG A 71 20.34 -7.72 -17.42
N ASP A 72 21.40 -7.91 -18.20
CA ASP A 72 22.78 -7.73 -17.74
C ASP A 72 23.23 -6.30 -18.03
N ASN A 73 23.72 -5.61 -16.99
CA ASN A 73 24.27 -4.25 -17.05
C ASN A 73 23.33 -3.22 -17.71
N ILE A 74 22.02 -3.48 -17.70
CA ILE A 74 20.99 -2.61 -18.26
C ILE A 74 19.87 -2.51 -17.23
N THR A 75 19.55 -1.28 -16.82
CA THR A 75 18.40 -1.03 -15.92
C THR A 75 17.12 -1.12 -16.74
N PRO A 76 16.14 -1.96 -16.38
CA PRO A 76 14.86 -2.03 -17.09
C PRO A 76 14.05 -0.75 -16.89
N THR A 77 13.25 -0.37 -17.89
CA THR A 77 12.42 0.85 -17.88
C THR A 77 11.56 0.96 -16.62
N PHE A 78 10.98 -0.17 -16.17
CA PHE A 78 10.21 -0.24 -14.92
C PHE A 78 10.96 0.37 -13.73
N VAL A 79 12.24 0.05 -13.56
CA VAL A 79 13.07 0.55 -12.45
C VAL A 79 13.51 2.00 -12.71
N SER A 80 13.98 2.32 -13.92
CA SER A 80 14.52 3.65 -14.21
C SER A 80 13.50 4.79 -14.10
N GLU A 81 12.22 4.50 -14.31
CA GLU A 81 11.14 5.50 -14.20
C GLU A 81 10.65 5.72 -12.76
N ARG A 82 11.08 4.89 -11.80
CA ARG A 82 10.58 4.90 -10.41
C ARG A 82 11.66 5.06 -9.35
N ALA A 83 12.89 4.70 -9.67
CA ALA A 83 14.06 4.87 -8.79
C ALA A 83 14.92 6.05 -9.26
N PRO A 84 15.56 6.79 -8.35
CA PRO A 84 16.45 7.87 -8.70
C PRO A 84 17.66 7.37 -9.50
N SER A 85 18.24 8.25 -10.32
CA SER A 85 19.53 7.99 -10.95
C SER A 85 20.67 8.16 -9.94
N GLU A 86 21.77 7.43 -10.15
CA GLU A 86 22.97 7.50 -9.30
C GLU A 86 23.63 8.89 -9.32
N ASN A 87 23.48 9.61 -10.43
CA ASN A 87 24.04 10.96 -10.61
C ASN A 87 23.07 12.09 -10.21
N ARG A 88 21.99 11.78 -9.50
CA ARG A 88 20.99 12.78 -9.10
C ARG A 88 21.56 13.72 -8.03
N GLU A 89 21.42 15.03 -8.24
CA GLU A 89 21.68 16.02 -7.20
C GLU A 89 20.74 15.83 -6.01
N GLY A 90 21.30 15.77 -4.80
CA GLY A 90 20.57 15.51 -3.55
C GLY A 90 20.17 14.05 -3.32
N LEU A 91 20.80 13.09 -4.00
CA LEU A 91 20.55 11.66 -3.78
C LEU A 91 20.77 11.26 -2.30
N TRP A 92 21.83 11.75 -1.66
CA TRP A 92 22.17 11.39 -0.29
C TRP A 92 21.12 11.83 0.74
N GLU A 93 20.49 12.99 0.56
CA GLU A 93 19.40 13.42 1.46
C GLU A 93 18.16 12.52 1.32
N LEU A 94 17.88 12.05 0.11
CA LEU A 94 16.77 11.12 -0.15
C LEU A 94 17.02 9.74 0.46
N LEU A 95 18.23 9.23 0.31
CA LEU A 95 18.63 7.95 0.91
C LEU A 95 18.57 8.04 2.44
N ALA A 96 19.10 9.11 3.03
CA ALA A 96 19.05 9.35 4.47
C ALA A 96 17.61 9.43 5.00
N ALA A 97 16.69 10.06 4.26
CA ALA A 97 15.27 10.12 4.63
C ALA A 97 14.58 8.75 4.64
N CYS A 98 15.13 7.76 3.93
CA CYS A 98 14.61 6.40 3.84
C CYS A 98 15.46 5.37 4.61
N ASP A 99 16.40 5.83 5.44
CA ASP A 99 17.35 5.00 6.21
C ASP A 99 18.17 4.05 5.31
N MET A 100 18.63 4.56 4.18
CA MET A 100 19.45 3.83 3.20
C MET A 100 20.87 4.41 3.16
N GLU A 101 21.88 3.55 3.29
CA GLU A 101 23.30 3.96 3.23
C GLU A 101 23.84 4.01 1.80
N TYR A 102 23.21 3.29 0.87
CA TYR A 102 23.55 3.25 -0.54
C TYR A 102 22.29 3.05 -1.39
N LEU A 103 22.36 3.39 -2.68
CA LEU A 103 21.25 3.22 -3.61
C LEU A 103 21.16 1.76 -4.09
N ASP A 104 20.36 0.96 -3.41
CA ASP A 104 19.77 -0.23 -4.02
C ASP A 104 18.41 0.15 -4.61
N LYS A 105 18.26 0.01 -5.93
CA LYS A 105 17.05 0.48 -6.63
C LYS A 105 15.83 -0.38 -6.31
N ILE A 106 15.97 -1.65 -5.95
CA ILE A 106 14.83 -2.48 -5.54
C ILE A 106 14.42 -2.14 -4.11
N GLU A 107 15.39 -1.98 -3.20
CA GLU A 107 15.10 -1.56 -1.83
C GLU A 107 14.45 -0.17 -1.79
N TRP A 108 14.91 0.76 -2.63
CA TRP A 108 14.29 2.06 -2.81
C TRP A 108 12.80 1.94 -3.15
N LEU A 109 12.46 1.06 -4.10
CA LEU A 109 11.07 0.85 -4.54
C LEU A 109 10.21 0.16 -3.48
N ILE A 110 10.82 -0.59 -2.56
CA ILE A 110 10.15 -1.24 -1.44
C ILE A 110 9.87 -0.23 -0.31
N ARG A 111 10.82 0.66 -0.03
CA ARG A 111 10.75 1.61 1.09
C ARG A 111 9.98 2.89 0.79
N THR A 112 9.74 3.18 -0.47
CA THR A 112 9.12 4.44 -0.89
C THR A 112 7.83 4.19 -1.67
N ASP A 113 6.91 5.15 -1.58
CA ASP A 113 5.67 5.12 -2.36
C ASP A 113 5.87 5.61 -3.81
N THR A 114 7.08 5.49 -4.38
CA THR A 114 7.32 5.97 -5.74
C THR A 114 6.57 5.12 -6.75
N ARG A 115 5.64 5.76 -7.47
CA ARG A 115 4.83 5.13 -8.51
C ARG A 115 4.95 5.91 -9.81
N TYR A 116 4.96 5.20 -10.92
CA TYR A 116 4.84 5.80 -12.24
C TYR A 116 3.38 6.14 -12.52
N ILE A 117 3.10 7.27 -13.17
CA ILE A 117 1.72 7.73 -13.41
C ILE A 117 1.02 6.88 -14.48
N GLY A 118 1.77 6.31 -15.42
CA GLY A 118 1.21 5.60 -16.57
C GLY A 118 0.77 4.16 -16.31
N ASP A 119 1.07 3.60 -15.13
CA ASP A 119 0.57 2.29 -14.71
C ASP A 119 0.36 2.24 -13.18
N GLY A 120 -0.24 1.15 -12.68
CA GLY A 120 -0.50 0.97 -11.25
C GLY A 120 0.54 0.14 -10.51
N LEU A 121 1.70 -0.15 -11.11
CA LEU A 121 2.67 -1.11 -10.60
C LEU A 121 3.60 -0.49 -9.55
N TYR A 122 3.87 -1.28 -8.50
CA TYR A 122 4.79 -0.93 -7.42
C TYR A 122 5.53 -2.17 -6.92
N VAL A 123 6.54 -2.00 -6.06
CA VAL A 123 7.32 -3.12 -5.51
C VAL A 123 7.03 -3.25 -4.02
N ARG A 124 6.81 -4.48 -3.56
CA ARG A 124 6.70 -4.81 -2.13
C ARG A 124 7.86 -5.70 -1.70
N ALA A 125 8.21 -5.62 -0.43
CA ALA A 125 9.11 -6.60 0.18
C ALA A 125 8.55 -8.02 0.00
N LEU A 126 9.44 -8.99 -0.19
CA LEU A 126 9.04 -10.39 -0.08
C LEU A 126 8.76 -10.70 1.40
N GLY A 127 7.50 -10.95 1.74
CA GLY A 127 7.13 -11.45 3.07
C GLY A 127 7.43 -12.95 3.22
N GLU A 128 7.52 -13.42 4.46
CA GLU A 128 7.37 -14.85 4.75
C GLU A 128 5.97 -15.29 4.24
N GLY A 129 5.92 -16.10 3.18
CA GLY A 129 4.67 -16.49 2.52
C GLY A 129 4.45 -15.94 1.11
N ASN A 130 5.39 -15.17 0.54
CA ASN A 130 5.29 -14.69 -0.85
C ASN A 130 5.71 -15.73 -1.91
N ALA A 131 5.97 -16.98 -1.50
CA ALA A 131 5.94 -18.10 -2.44
C ALA A 131 4.47 -18.40 -2.75
N PRO A 132 4.10 -18.74 -3.99
CA PRO A 132 2.77 -19.24 -4.30
C PRO A 132 2.54 -20.49 -3.47
N THR A 133 1.88 -20.30 -2.33
CA THR A 133 1.65 -21.36 -1.37
C THR A 133 0.35 -22.01 -1.75
N GLU A 134 0.33 -23.32 -1.70
CA GLU A 134 -0.88 -24.09 -1.81
C GLU A 134 -1.84 -23.65 -0.68
N ALA A 135 -3.04 -23.20 -1.04
CA ALA A 135 -4.00 -22.62 -0.11
C ALA A 135 -5.39 -23.20 -0.36
N ASP A 136 -5.85 -24.02 0.59
CA ASP A 136 -7.21 -24.51 0.62
C ASP A 136 -8.14 -23.42 1.19
N VAL A 137 -9.08 -22.97 0.38
CA VAL A 137 -9.98 -21.87 0.73
C VAL A 137 -11.27 -22.34 1.42
N SER A 138 -11.48 -23.65 1.60
CA SER A 138 -12.71 -24.18 2.18
C SER A 138 -12.98 -23.64 3.60
N GLU A 139 -11.98 -23.64 4.47
CA GLU A 139 -12.13 -23.10 5.83
C GLU A 139 -12.35 -21.58 5.82
N ALA A 140 -11.66 -20.86 4.95
CA ALA A 140 -11.80 -19.41 4.81
C ALA A 140 -13.20 -19.03 4.30
N ILE A 141 -13.75 -19.80 3.35
CA ILE A 141 -15.12 -19.65 2.87
C ILE A 141 -16.13 -19.95 3.98
N ALA A 142 -15.96 -21.06 4.70
CA ALA A 142 -16.86 -21.47 5.78
C ALA A 142 -16.85 -20.49 6.97
N GLY A 143 -15.69 -19.91 7.28
CA GLY A 143 -15.50 -18.94 8.35
C GLY A 143 -15.89 -17.50 7.98
N ALA A 144 -16.14 -17.21 6.71
CA ALA A 144 -16.47 -15.86 6.27
C ALA A 144 -17.83 -15.39 6.82
N ALA A 145 -17.89 -14.15 7.30
CA ALA A 145 -19.12 -13.60 7.88
C ALA A 145 -20.25 -13.39 6.86
N ASN A 146 -19.92 -13.30 5.58
CA ASN A 146 -20.86 -13.13 4.48
C ASN A 146 -20.20 -13.50 3.13
N SER A 147 -21.02 -13.54 2.07
CA SER A 147 -20.55 -13.90 0.73
C SER A 147 -19.56 -12.90 0.11
N GLU A 148 -19.58 -11.61 0.51
CA GLU A 148 -18.58 -10.62 0.04
C GLU A 148 -17.21 -11.00 0.59
N GLN A 149 -17.13 -11.32 1.89
CA GLN A 149 -15.90 -11.76 2.52
C GLN A 149 -15.44 -13.11 1.95
N ALA A 150 -16.33 -14.09 1.80
CA ALA A 150 -15.97 -15.39 1.21
C ALA A 150 -15.37 -15.23 -0.20
N ALA A 151 -16.00 -14.43 -1.05
CA ALA A 151 -15.48 -14.16 -2.39
C ALA A 151 -14.12 -13.45 -2.35
N ARG A 152 -13.93 -12.51 -1.41
CA ARG A 152 -12.66 -11.80 -1.23
C ARG A 152 -11.52 -12.75 -0.86
N GLU A 153 -11.74 -13.71 0.03
CA GLU A 153 -10.69 -14.68 0.42
C GLU A 153 -10.22 -15.48 -0.80
N VAL A 154 -11.15 -16.05 -1.57
CA VAL A 154 -10.81 -16.80 -2.80
C VAL A 154 -10.09 -15.92 -3.82
N LEU A 155 -10.59 -14.70 -4.04
CA LEU A 155 -9.97 -13.75 -4.96
C LEU A 155 -8.56 -13.37 -4.52
N ALA A 156 -8.33 -13.13 -3.22
CA ALA A 156 -7.01 -12.80 -2.70
C ALA A 156 -5.98 -13.91 -3.01
N THR A 157 -6.35 -15.17 -2.78
CA THR A 157 -5.51 -16.33 -3.11
C THR A 157 -5.20 -16.40 -4.61
N LEU A 158 -6.22 -16.17 -5.46
CA LEU A 158 -6.03 -16.15 -6.92
C LEU A 158 -5.08 -15.03 -7.35
N CYS A 159 -5.25 -13.82 -6.81
CA CYS A 159 -4.44 -12.64 -7.15
C CYS A 159 -2.98 -12.74 -6.67
N GLN A 160 -2.71 -13.50 -5.60
CA GLN A 160 -1.35 -13.77 -5.11
C GLN A 160 -0.66 -14.92 -5.89
N GLY A 161 -1.43 -15.64 -6.72
CA GLY A 161 -0.91 -16.74 -7.55
C GLY A 161 -0.66 -18.03 -6.80
N GLY A 162 -1.19 -18.19 -5.59
CA GLY A 162 -1.15 -19.46 -4.85
C GLY A 162 -1.93 -20.55 -5.58
N ALA A 163 -1.49 -21.81 -5.45
CA ALA A 163 -2.26 -22.96 -5.92
C ALA A 163 -3.53 -23.05 -5.06
N LEU A 164 -4.69 -23.00 -5.71
CA LEU A 164 -5.98 -22.94 -5.03
C LEU A 164 -6.52 -24.36 -4.88
N LEU A 165 -6.93 -24.75 -3.67
CA LEU A 165 -7.69 -25.98 -3.45
C LEU A 165 -9.06 -25.68 -2.86
N LEU A 166 -9.97 -26.60 -3.12
CA LEU A 166 -11.29 -26.63 -2.53
C LEU A 166 -11.50 -28.04 -1.97
N ASP A 167 -11.60 -28.15 -0.64
CA ASP A 167 -11.73 -29.42 0.07
C ASP A 167 -10.60 -30.42 -0.26
N GLY A 168 -9.37 -29.91 -0.37
CA GLY A 168 -8.17 -30.64 -0.75
C GLY A 168 -8.04 -30.95 -2.25
N GLU A 169 -9.04 -30.59 -3.08
CA GLU A 169 -8.98 -30.81 -4.53
C GLU A 169 -8.42 -29.59 -5.25
N PRO A 170 -7.38 -29.73 -6.09
CA PRO A 170 -6.76 -28.61 -6.77
C PRO A 170 -7.67 -28.02 -7.86
N VAL A 171 -7.74 -26.69 -7.91
CA VAL A 171 -8.43 -25.96 -8.97
C VAL A 171 -7.47 -25.75 -10.14
N SER A 172 -7.84 -26.26 -11.32
CA SER A 172 -7.03 -26.15 -12.54
C SER A 172 -6.88 -24.72 -13.03
N ASP A 173 -5.79 -24.43 -13.73
CA ASP A 173 -5.50 -23.09 -14.27
C ASP A 173 -6.60 -22.56 -15.21
N ASP A 174 -7.19 -23.42 -16.03
CA ASP A 174 -8.33 -23.05 -16.89
C ASP A 174 -9.54 -22.59 -16.07
N ALA A 175 -9.78 -23.24 -14.92
CA ALA A 175 -10.87 -22.87 -14.03
C ALA A 175 -10.57 -21.58 -13.25
N ARG A 176 -9.29 -21.29 -12.94
CA ARG A 176 -8.88 -20.09 -12.17
C ARG A 176 -9.39 -18.81 -12.82
N LYS A 177 -9.21 -18.64 -14.13
CA LYS A 177 -9.62 -17.42 -14.83
C LYS A 177 -11.13 -17.22 -14.79
N VAL A 178 -11.90 -18.28 -15.04
CA VAL A 178 -13.37 -18.22 -15.00
C VAL A 178 -13.85 -17.93 -13.58
N LEU A 179 -13.27 -18.59 -12.58
CA LEU A 179 -13.61 -18.40 -11.18
C LEU A 179 -13.32 -16.96 -10.73
N HIS A 180 -12.11 -16.47 -11.02
CA HIS A 180 -11.72 -15.09 -10.77
C HIS A 180 -12.72 -14.10 -11.38
N ASP A 181 -13.04 -14.26 -12.66
CA ASP A 181 -13.90 -13.34 -13.41
C ASP A 181 -15.34 -13.32 -12.89
N VAL A 182 -15.88 -14.46 -12.45
CA VAL A 182 -17.23 -14.55 -11.87
C VAL A 182 -17.23 -13.95 -10.47
N LEU A 183 -16.30 -14.38 -9.61
CA LEU A 183 -16.22 -13.91 -8.23
C LEU A 183 -15.92 -12.42 -8.13
N LEU A 184 -15.05 -11.88 -8.98
CA LEU A 184 -14.73 -10.46 -8.99
C LEU A 184 -15.97 -9.62 -9.27
N ARG A 185 -16.82 -10.03 -10.24
CA ARG A 185 -18.08 -9.34 -10.54
C ARG A 185 -19.07 -9.40 -9.37
N MET A 186 -19.16 -10.55 -8.70
CA MET A 186 -20.01 -10.70 -7.51
C MET A 186 -19.51 -9.86 -6.35
N TYR A 187 -18.20 -9.88 -6.10
CA TYR A 187 -17.53 -9.09 -5.08
C TYR A 187 -17.72 -7.59 -5.31
N GLU A 188 -17.50 -7.11 -6.54
CA GLU A 188 -17.74 -5.71 -6.92
C GLU A 188 -19.17 -5.26 -6.61
N LYS A 189 -20.16 -6.07 -6.99
CA LYS A 189 -21.57 -5.77 -6.75
C LYS A 189 -21.88 -5.72 -5.25
N ALA A 190 -21.40 -6.70 -4.49
CA ALA A 190 -21.62 -6.75 -3.05
C ALA A 190 -20.95 -5.57 -2.33
N HIS A 191 -19.69 -5.29 -2.67
CA HIS A 191 -18.92 -4.19 -2.10
C HIS A 191 -19.56 -2.83 -2.38
N ARG A 192 -20.00 -2.56 -3.62
CA ARG A 192 -20.71 -1.30 -3.97
C ARG A 192 -22.01 -1.16 -3.18
N SER A 193 -22.80 -2.23 -3.08
CA SER A 193 -24.04 -2.20 -2.29
C SER A 193 -23.80 -1.94 -0.80
N ARG A 194 -22.74 -2.54 -0.22
CA ARG A 194 -22.35 -2.29 1.17
C ARG A 194 -21.91 -0.85 1.37
N GLU A 195 -21.12 -0.31 0.43
CA GLU A 195 -20.63 1.06 0.48
C GLU A 195 -21.77 2.08 0.35
N GLU A 196 -22.73 1.86 -0.54
CA GLU A 196 -23.94 2.67 -0.65
C GLU A 196 -24.74 2.70 0.66
N LYS A 197 -24.95 1.52 1.27
CA LYS A 197 -25.63 1.41 2.58
C LYS A 197 -24.84 2.13 3.68
N ARG A 198 -23.51 2.02 3.68
CA ARG A 198 -22.64 2.72 4.63
C ARG A 198 -22.78 4.23 4.49
N ILE A 199 -22.70 4.76 3.26
CA ILE A 199 -22.85 6.19 2.98
C ILE A 199 -24.25 6.67 3.39
N ALA A 200 -25.31 5.93 3.05
CA ALA A 200 -26.68 6.26 3.45
C ALA A 200 -26.84 6.27 4.98
N GLY A 201 -26.26 5.28 5.68
CA GLY A 201 -26.25 5.22 7.13
C GLY A 201 -25.50 6.37 7.79
N VAL A 202 -24.34 6.76 7.25
CA VAL A 202 -23.58 7.92 7.71
C VAL A 202 -24.39 9.21 7.51
N ARG A 203 -25.03 9.40 6.36
CA ARG A 203 -25.90 10.55 6.10
C ARG A 203 -27.07 10.61 7.08
N ALA A 204 -27.80 9.51 7.27
CA ALA A 204 -28.90 9.44 8.23
C ALA A 204 -28.44 9.68 9.68
N ALA A 205 -27.23 9.22 10.05
CA ALA A 205 -26.65 9.50 11.37
C ALA A 205 -26.29 11.00 11.52
N ALA A 206 -25.74 11.63 10.47
CA ALA A 206 -25.45 13.05 10.46
C ALA A 206 -26.74 13.90 10.56
N GLU A 207 -27.80 13.56 9.82
CA GLU A 207 -29.11 14.21 9.90
C GLU A 207 -29.74 14.13 11.29
N ARG A 208 -29.53 13.00 11.99
CA ARG A 208 -29.96 12.82 13.39
C ARG A 208 -29.05 13.52 14.41
N GLY A 209 -28.04 14.27 13.96
CA GLY A 209 -27.11 14.99 14.84
C GLY A 209 -26.12 14.08 15.60
N ALA A 210 -25.99 12.80 15.22
CA ALA A 210 -25.10 11.86 15.92
C ALA A 210 -23.61 12.13 15.63
N TYR A 211 -23.31 12.85 14.54
CA TYR A 211 -21.95 13.28 14.21
C TYR A 211 -21.59 14.59 14.94
N ALA A 212 -21.13 14.48 16.19
CA ALA A 212 -20.61 15.62 16.96
C ALA A 212 -19.09 15.89 16.72
N GLY A 213 -18.50 15.22 15.72
CA GLY A 213 -17.06 15.28 15.45
C GLY A 213 -16.22 14.60 16.53
N ARG A 214 -14.89 14.76 16.45
CA ARG A 214 -13.97 14.25 17.47
C ARG A 214 -14.26 14.95 18.80
N LYS A 215 -14.57 14.19 19.85
CA LYS A 215 -14.68 14.72 21.21
C LYS A 215 -13.43 15.53 21.53
N ARG A 216 -13.62 16.75 22.05
CA ARG A 216 -12.52 17.66 22.36
C ARG A 216 -11.59 16.99 23.37
N LYS A 217 -10.27 17.21 23.23
CA LYS A 217 -9.34 16.84 24.30
C LYS A 217 -9.76 17.62 25.56
N PRO A 218 -10.02 16.94 26.69
CA PRO A 218 -10.23 17.62 27.95
C PRO A 218 -8.93 18.36 28.31
N ILE A 219 -9.07 19.62 28.69
CA ILE A 219 -7.99 20.46 29.20
C ILE A 219 -8.51 20.99 30.52
N ASP A 220 -7.67 20.97 31.55
CA ASP A 220 -7.98 21.57 32.83
C ASP A 220 -8.22 23.08 32.65
N GLU A 221 -9.39 23.57 33.06
CA GLU A 221 -9.78 24.98 32.89
C GLU A 221 -8.91 25.93 33.71
N LEU A 222 -8.40 25.48 34.87
CA LEU A 222 -7.55 26.29 35.72
C LEU A 222 -6.18 26.49 35.07
N LEU A 223 -5.59 25.40 34.56
CA LEU A 223 -4.33 25.46 33.82
C LEU A 223 -4.46 26.28 32.54
N LEU A 224 -5.60 26.20 31.86
CA LEU A 224 -5.85 27.00 30.67
C LEU A 224 -5.88 28.50 30.99
N ARG A 225 -6.53 28.91 32.09
CA ARG A 225 -6.56 30.33 32.51
C ARG A 225 -5.17 30.82 32.89
N GLU A 226 -4.41 30.04 33.67
CA GLU A 226 -3.04 30.38 34.05
C GLU A 226 -2.14 30.55 32.82
N ALA A 227 -2.19 29.61 31.87
CA ALA A 227 -1.40 29.69 30.64
C ALA A 227 -1.78 30.91 29.78
N VAL A 228 -3.06 31.28 29.74
CA VAL A 228 -3.54 32.49 29.04
C VAL A 228 -3.07 33.77 29.73
N GLU A 229 -3.15 33.86 31.05
CA GLU A 229 -2.68 35.03 31.82
C GLU A 229 -1.18 35.26 31.62
N LEU A 230 -0.37 34.19 31.70
CA LEU A 230 1.07 34.27 31.47
C LEU A 230 1.39 34.68 30.02
N TYR A 231 0.64 34.18 29.04
CA TYR A 231 0.79 34.54 27.64
C TYR A 231 0.41 36.01 27.38
N GLU A 232 -0.71 36.49 27.94
CA GLU A 232 -1.16 37.88 27.78
C GLU A 232 -0.24 38.87 28.49
N ALA A 233 0.33 38.49 29.62
CA ALA A 233 1.40 39.22 30.30
C ALA A 233 2.75 39.20 29.56
N ARG A 234 2.84 38.49 28.42
CA ARG A 234 4.07 38.23 27.65
C ARG A 234 5.19 37.59 28.48
N ALA A 235 4.83 36.86 29.53
CA ALA A 235 5.77 36.15 30.40
C ALA A 235 6.22 34.81 29.80
N ILE A 236 5.40 34.23 28.91
CA ILE A 236 5.71 33.03 28.13
C ILE A 236 5.21 33.22 26.69
N ASP A 237 5.79 32.48 25.75
CA ASP A 237 5.32 32.46 24.37
C ASP A 237 4.19 31.43 24.13
N ALA A 238 3.69 31.36 22.90
CA ALA A 238 2.58 30.48 22.55
C ALA A 238 2.95 29.00 22.51
N GLU A 239 4.23 28.66 22.28
CA GLU A 239 4.70 27.27 22.30
C GLU A 239 4.85 26.78 23.73
N GLU A 240 5.38 27.63 24.62
CA GLU A 240 5.50 27.38 26.06
C GLU A 240 4.13 27.24 26.74
N ALA A 241 3.18 28.11 26.39
CA ALA A 241 1.81 28.03 26.88
C ALA A 241 1.10 26.75 26.40
N ALA A 242 1.35 26.33 25.15
CA ALA A 242 0.79 25.10 24.61
C ALA A 242 1.42 23.84 25.24
N ALA A 243 2.73 23.87 25.50
CA ALA A 243 3.45 22.80 26.18
C ALA A 243 2.94 22.58 27.62
N LYS A 244 2.69 23.67 28.37
CA LYS A 244 2.06 23.62 29.72
C LYS A 244 0.70 22.90 29.72
N LEU A 245 -0.04 22.98 28.61
CA LEU A 245 -1.36 22.38 28.45
C LEU A 245 -1.31 20.99 27.78
N GLY A 246 -0.14 20.51 27.37
CA GLY A 246 0.00 19.24 26.62
C GLY A 246 -0.71 19.26 25.27
N VAL A 247 -0.81 20.44 24.63
CA VAL A 247 -1.48 20.61 23.33
C VAL A 247 -0.60 21.31 22.31
N SER A 248 -1.02 21.32 21.04
CA SER A 248 -0.34 22.10 20.00
C SER A 248 -0.61 23.61 20.14
N ALA A 249 0.32 24.45 19.66
CA ALA A 249 0.12 25.90 19.58
C ALA A 249 -1.19 26.29 18.89
N SER A 250 -1.55 25.59 17.81
CA SER A 250 -2.84 25.77 17.12
C SER A 250 -4.06 25.47 18.01
N THR A 251 -3.95 24.49 18.90
CA THR A 251 -5.02 24.17 19.86
C THR A 251 -5.09 25.24 20.94
N PHE A 252 -3.96 25.73 21.43
CA PHE A 252 -3.89 26.83 22.40
C PHE A 252 -4.55 28.11 21.86
N PHE A 253 -4.19 28.57 20.66
CA PHE A 253 -4.80 29.76 20.04
C PHE A 253 -6.31 29.62 19.85
N ARG A 254 -6.77 28.42 19.47
CA ARG A 254 -8.21 28.15 19.36
C ARG A 254 -8.92 28.29 20.71
N ARG A 255 -8.32 27.79 21.80
CA ARG A 255 -8.87 27.92 23.16
C ARG A 255 -8.84 29.35 23.69
N LEU A 256 -7.76 30.08 23.41
CA LEU A 256 -7.65 31.50 23.72
C LEU A 256 -8.78 32.31 23.05
N LYS A 257 -9.05 32.04 21.77
CA LYS A 257 -10.14 32.69 21.04
C LYS A 257 -11.52 32.35 21.64
N GLU A 258 -11.73 31.10 22.06
CA GLU A 258 -12.98 30.68 22.72
C GLU A 258 -13.18 31.38 24.06
N LEU A 259 -12.14 31.46 24.90
CA LEU A 259 -12.21 32.17 26.18
C LEU A 259 -12.53 33.66 26.00
N ARG A 260 -11.87 34.31 25.03
CA ARG A 260 -12.15 35.71 24.70
C ARG A 260 -13.54 35.97 24.14
N ALA A 261 -14.21 34.95 23.60
CA ALA A 261 -15.58 35.05 23.11
C ALA A 261 -16.62 34.78 24.21
N GLN A 262 -16.19 34.31 25.39
CA GLN A 262 -17.03 34.04 26.55
C GLN A 262 -16.92 35.11 27.64
N SER A 263 -15.88 35.96 27.59
CA SER A 263 -15.67 37.16 28.41
C SER A 263 -16.30 38.39 27.76
#